data_AF-A0A4Q3WAQ8-F1
#
_entry.id   AF-A0A4Q3WAQ8-F1
#
_cell.length_a   1.000
_cell.length_b   1.000
_cell.length_c   1.000
_cell.angle_alpha   90.00
_cell.angle_beta   90.00
_cell.angle_gamma   90.00
#
_symmetry.space_group_name_H-M   'P 1'
#
loop_
_entity.id
_entity.type
_entity.pdbx_description
1 polymer ?
#
loop_
_entity_poly.entity_id
_entity_poly.type
_entity_poly.pdbx_seq_one_letter_code
_entity_poly.pdbx_strand_id
1 'polypeptide(L)'
;MQNSRIAAWTFNPFIRILPAFIFGILTGINFRIPFSIPLSAIVVLSIFLLIARRVSPFFFSRFRHVGGPIIFLIIICAGALVEWLHDPANNVTWIGNNKTGGELLQVRLTEEPTQTQSGYRAVGEVLFGLTTNHIAKRSGKVFLYFRDVKQVPVYGDVLMIKNEPGTIQGKMNPGAFDFKKYAAMKGIHFAFYLREGNFVVTGSDKSKFVSFLNASRRKILQIFEKFIPEQEVRGIAAALLIGYRADLEKPLLQEYSDAGVVHVIAISGLHLGLIYVVLVWIFSKIRF
;
A
#
# COMPACT_ATOMS: atom_id res chain seq x y z
N MET A 1 -17.40 -44.63 20.18
CA MET A 1 -18.28 -43.45 20.10
C MET A 1 -17.42 -42.19 19.96
N GLN A 2 -17.61 -41.48 18.84
CA GLN A 2 -17.22 -40.10 18.52
C GLN A 2 -15.88 -39.52 19.03
N ASN A 3 -14.84 -39.68 18.21
CA ASN A 3 -13.71 -38.75 18.16
C ASN A 3 -14.14 -37.51 17.35
N SER A 4 -14.81 -36.54 17.98
CA SER A 4 -15.11 -35.26 17.34
C SER A 4 -13.80 -34.49 17.20
N ARG A 5 -13.27 -34.39 15.97
CA ARG A 5 -12.20 -33.45 15.62
C ARG A 5 -12.68 -32.05 15.99
N ILE A 6 -12.26 -31.57 17.15
CA ILE A 6 -12.52 -30.22 17.62
C ILE A 6 -11.93 -29.28 16.55
N ALA A 7 -12.80 -28.57 15.82
CA ALA A 7 -12.38 -27.72 14.71
C ALA A 7 -11.36 -26.68 15.21
N ALA A 8 -10.27 -26.44 14.48
CA ALA A 8 -9.19 -25.51 14.86
C ALA A 8 -9.66 -24.10 15.28
N TRP A 9 -10.87 -23.73 14.84
CA TRP A 9 -11.59 -22.50 15.19
C TRP A 9 -11.99 -22.40 16.67
N THR A 10 -11.95 -23.48 17.47
CA THR A 10 -12.27 -23.43 18.90
C THR A 10 -11.09 -23.04 19.78
N PHE A 11 -9.87 -23.31 19.35
CA PHE A 11 -8.66 -22.99 20.10
C PHE A 11 -8.22 -21.53 19.92
N ASN A 12 -8.57 -20.91 18.79
CA ASN A 12 -8.11 -19.56 18.45
C ASN A 12 -9.29 -18.57 18.37
N PRO A 13 -9.58 -17.82 19.45
CA PRO A 13 -10.67 -16.84 19.46
C PRO A 13 -10.50 -15.74 18.40
N PHE A 14 -9.27 -15.39 18.03
CA PHE A 14 -8.98 -14.42 16.97
C PHE A 14 -9.51 -14.86 15.59
N ILE A 15 -9.41 -16.15 15.26
CA ILE A 15 -9.87 -16.67 13.95
C ILE A 15 -11.39 -16.52 13.82
N ARG A 16 -12.14 -16.56 14.93
CA ARG A 16 -13.59 -16.37 14.93
C ARG A 16 -14.00 -14.91 14.67
N ILE A 17 -13.21 -13.97 15.17
CA ILE A 17 -13.51 -12.53 15.15
C ILE A 17 -13.08 -11.90 13.81
N LEU A 18 -12.04 -12.48 13.19
CA LEU A 18 -11.44 -11.97 11.96
C LEU A 18 -12.42 -11.83 10.78
N PRO A 19 -13.34 -12.77 10.48
CA PRO A 19 -14.33 -12.59 9.42
C PRO A 19 -15.24 -11.38 9.63
N ALA A 20 -15.63 -11.11 10.88
CA ALA A 20 -16.48 -9.97 11.22
C ALA A 20 -15.71 -8.64 11.09
N PHE A 21 -14.44 -8.63 11.46
CA PHE A 21 -13.59 -7.46 11.26
C PHE A 21 -13.37 -7.16 9.77
N ILE A 22 -13.08 -8.20 8.97
CA ILE A 22 -12.97 -8.09 7.49
C ILE A 22 -14.28 -7.59 6.91
N PHE A 23 -15.42 -8.14 7.35
CA PHE A 23 -16.73 -7.68 6.91
C PHE A 23 -16.94 -6.19 7.22
N GLY A 24 -16.58 -5.74 8.42
CA GLY A 24 -16.59 -4.32 8.80
C GLY A 24 -15.79 -3.44 7.85
N ILE A 25 -14.54 -3.83 7.54
CA ILE A 25 -13.69 -3.11 6.57
C ILE A 25 -14.36 -3.06 5.19
N LEU A 26 -14.86 -4.19 4.69
CA LEU A 26 -15.52 -4.26 3.38
C LEU A 26 -16.77 -3.38 3.32
N THR A 27 -17.54 -3.31 4.40
CA THR A 27 -18.70 -2.41 4.47
C THR A 27 -18.29 -0.94 4.49
N GLY A 28 -17.22 -0.58 5.20
CA GLY A 28 -16.66 0.77 5.19
C GLY A 28 -16.27 1.22 3.78
N ILE A 29 -15.49 0.39 3.08
CA ILE A 29 -14.99 0.68 1.72
C ILE A 29 -16.14 0.95 0.73
N ASN A 30 -17.22 0.19 0.80
CA ASN A 30 -18.31 0.27 -0.17
C ASN A 30 -19.32 1.38 0.14
N PHE A 31 -19.62 1.64 1.42
CA PHE A 31 -20.70 2.52 1.82
C PHE A 31 -20.26 3.89 2.37
N ARG A 32 -18.94 4.14 2.51
CA ARG A 32 -18.37 5.41 3.03
C ARG A 32 -19.12 5.90 4.28
N ILE A 33 -19.14 5.07 5.30
CA ILE A 33 -19.91 5.31 6.52
C ILE A 33 -19.27 6.49 7.28
N PRO A 34 -20.02 7.53 7.69
CA PRO A 34 -19.48 8.64 8.45
C PRO A 34 -19.03 8.18 9.85
N PHE A 35 -17.93 8.74 10.35
CA PHE A 35 -17.30 8.40 11.65
C PHE A 35 -18.25 8.30 12.84
N SER A 36 -19.28 9.15 12.89
CA SER A 36 -20.22 9.22 14.02
C SER A 36 -21.03 7.94 14.20
N ILE A 37 -21.37 7.24 13.12
CA ILE A 37 -22.22 6.04 13.15
C ILE A 37 -21.50 4.84 13.78
N PRO A 38 -20.32 4.38 13.32
CA PRO A 38 -19.62 3.26 13.94
C PRO A 38 -19.17 3.61 15.36
N LEU A 39 -18.75 4.85 15.64
CA LEU A 39 -18.33 5.25 16.98
C LEU A 39 -19.51 5.20 17.99
N SER A 40 -20.65 5.81 17.64
CA SER A 40 -21.82 5.80 18.52
C SER A 40 -22.35 4.38 18.75
N ALA A 41 -22.36 3.53 17.71
CA ALA A 41 -22.72 2.12 17.84
C ALA A 41 -21.79 1.37 18.81
N ILE A 42 -20.47 1.56 18.72
CA ILE A 42 -19.51 0.95 19.66
C ILE A 42 -19.79 1.41 21.10
N VAL A 43 -20.00 2.71 21.31
CA VAL A 43 -20.25 3.28 22.64
C VAL A 43 -21.55 2.73 23.23
N VAL A 44 -22.65 2.76 22.47
CA VAL A 44 -23.98 2.29 22.92
C VAL A 44 -23.95 0.78 23.23
N LEU A 45 -23.38 -0.04 22.35
CA LEU A 45 -23.28 -1.48 22.55
C LEU A 45 -22.39 -1.84 23.74
N SER A 46 -21.30 -1.08 23.96
CA SER A 46 -20.42 -1.28 25.11
C SER A 46 -21.11 -0.92 26.43
N ILE A 47 -21.83 0.20 26.48
CA ILE A 47 -22.63 0.62 27.66
C ILE A 47 -23.71 -0.42 27.95
N PHE A 48 -24.41 -0.91 26.92
CA PHE A 48 -25.42 -1.95 27.07
C PHE A 48 -24.84 -3.23 27.70
N LEU A 49 -23.66 -3.68 27.25
CA LEU A 49 -22.98 -4.84 27.84
C LEU A 49 -22.59 -4.60 29.31
N LEU A 50 -22.13 -3.40 29.65
CA LEU A 50 -21.77 -3.04 31.03
C LEU A 50 -22.99 -3.03 31.95
N ILE A 51 -24.11 -2.44 31.51
CA ILE A 51 -25.37 -2.41 32.26
C ILE A 51 -25.92 -3.83 32.40
N ALA A 52 -25.97 -4.61 31.32
CA ALA A 52 -26.44 -6.00 31.34
C ALA A 52 -25.64 -6.88 32.32
N ARG A 53 -24.33 -6.60 32.49
CA ARG A 53 -23.49 -7.28 33.48
C ARG A 53 -23.79 -6.86 34.93
N ARG A 54 -24.29 -5.64 35.16
CA ARG A 54 -24.58 -5.09 36.49
C ARG A 54 -25.99 -5.43 37.01
N VAL A 55 -26.97 -5.62 36.13
CA VAL A 55 -28.40 -5.67 36.51
C VAL A 55 -28.85 -6.98 37.17
N SER A 56 -28.19 -8.13 36.95
CA SER A 56 -28.24 -9.34 37.82
C SER A 56 -27.63 -10.56 37.11
N PRO A 57 -26.86 -11.44 37.81
CA PRO A 57 -26.39 -12.70 37.25
C PRO A 57 -27.53 -13.65 36.81
N PHE A 58 -28.75 -13.45 37.34
CA PHE A 58 -29.93 -14.22 36.95
C PHE A 58 -30.39 -13.92 35.51
N PHE A 59 -30.41 -12.64 35.12
CA PHE A 59 -30.73 -12.19 33.76
C PHE A 59 -29.65 -12.61 32.75
N PHE A 60 -28.38 -12.59 33.19
CA PHE A 60 -27.23 -13.01 32.39
C PHE A 60 -27.26 -14.51 32.04
N SER A 61 -27.84 -15.36 32.90
CA SER A 61 -27.99 -16.80 32.60
C SER A 61 -28.96 -17.07 31.43
N ARG A 62 -30.01 -16.24 31.29
CA ARG A 62 -31.03 -16.37 30.23
C ARG A 62 -30.60 -15.73 28.90
N PHE A 63 -29.77 -14.68 28.95
CA PHE A 63 -29.28 -13.95 27.78
C PHE A 63 -27.82 -14.23 27.42
N ARG A 64 -27.25 -15.34 27.91
CA ARG A 64 -25.85 -15.74 27.64
C ARG A 64 -25.50 -15.78 26.14
N HIS A 65 -26.48 -16.08 25.29
CA HIS A 65 -26.30 -16.12 23.83
C HIS A 65 -26.33 -14.75 23.15
N VAL A 66 -26.78 -13.68 23.82
CA VAL A 66 -26.91 -12.33 23.23
C VAL A 66 -25.59 -11.54 23.28
N GLY A 67 -24.71 -11.85 24.24
CA GLY A 67 -23.40 -11.20 24.33
C GLY A 67 -22.50 -11.44 23.11
N GLY A 68 -22.54 -12.65 22.52
CA GLY A 68 -21.76 -13.00 21.34
C GLY A 68 -22.06 -12.11 20.12
N PRO A 69 -23.32 -12.04 19.64
CA PRO A 69 -23.72 -11.17 18.55
C PRO A 69 -23.37 -9.69 18.78
N ILE A 70 -23.49 -9.19 20.01
CA ILE A 70 -23.13 -7.79 20.32
C ILE A 70 -21.63 -7.56 20.15
N ILE A 71 -20.79 -8.48 20.61
CA ILE A 71 -19.33 -8.42 20.39
C ILE A 71 -19.02 -8.45 18.90
N PHE A 72 -19.70 -9.29 18.11
CA PHE A 72 -19.56 -9.32 16.66
C PHE A 72 -19.92 -7.98 16.00
N LEU A 73 -21.02 -7.34 16.43
CA LEU A 73 -21.41 -6.02 15.93
C LEU A 73 -20.38 -4.94 16.29
N ILE A 74 -19.85 -4.93 17.51
CA ILE A 74 -18.79 -4.00 17.93
C ILE A 74 -17.56 -4.17 17.02
N ILE A 75 -17.19 -5.40 16.70
CA ILE A 75 -16.03 -5.68 15.83
C ILE A 75 -16.29 -5.25 14.38
N ILE A 76 -17.49 -5.43 13.85
CA ILE A 76 -17.87 -4.92 12.52
C ILE A 76 -17.77 -3.38 12.50
N CYS A 77 -18.31 -2.71 13.52
CA CYS A 77 -18.21 -1.26 13.65
C CYS A 77 -16.74 -0.81 13.80
N ALA A 78 -15.91 -1.56 14.53
CA ALA A 78 -14.49 -1.28 14.66
C ALA A 78 -13.76 -1.41 13.31
N GLY A 79 -14.09 -2.43 12.50
CA GLY A 79 -13.57 -2.57 11.14
C GLY A 79 -13.93 -1.40 10.23
N ALA A 80 -15.19 -0.95 10.27
CA ALA A 80 -15.64 0.23 9.53
C ALA A 80 -14.97 1.53 10.03
N LEU A 81 -14.73 1.65 11.34
CA LEU A 81 -14.03 2.79 11.93
C LEU A 81 -12.57 2.86 11.49
N VAL A 82 -11.87 1.70 11.45
CA VAL A 82 -10.49 1.61 10.98
C VAL A 82 -10.38 2.02 9.52
N GLU A 83 -11.34 1.61 8.69
CA GLU A 83 -11.43 2.04 7.29
C GLU A 83 -11.58 3.56 7.19
N TRP A 84 -12.51 4.15 7.95
CA TRP A 84 -12.71 5.60 7.95
C TRP A 84 -11.45 6.38 8.35
N LEU A 85 -10.72 5.89 9.35
CA LEU A 85 -9.46 6.50 9.82
C LEU A 85 -8.34 6.42 8.79
N HIS A 86 -8.34 5.41 7.94
CA HIS A 86 -7.30 5.21 6.91
C HIS A 86 -7.68 5.80 5.55
N ASP A 87 -8.96 6.12 5.30
CA ASP A 87 -9.38 6.74 4.05
C ASP A 87 -8.80 8.16 3.94
N PRO A 88 -7.90 8.43 2.97
CA PRO A 88 -7.33 9.74 2.74
C PRO A 88 -8.39 10.82 2.49
N ALA A 89 -9.57 10.45 1.96
CA ALA A 89 -10.66 11.38 1.70
C ALA A 89 -11.20 12.06 2.97
N ASN A 90 -11.04 11.44 4.14
CA ASN A 90 -11.48 12.03 5.40
C ASN A 90 -10.47 13.04 5.98
N ASN A 91 -9.26 13.14 5.41
CA ASN A 91 -8.26 14.10 5.84
C ASN A 91 -8.48 15.45 5.15
N VAL A 92 -8.67 16.52 5.92
CA VAL A 92 -8.91 17.89 5.42
C VAL A 92 -7.73 18.39 4.56
N THR A 93 -6.51 17.93 4.84
CA THR A 93 -5.30 18.30 4.08
C THR A 93 -5.13 17.48 2.80
N TRP A 94 -6.01 16.51 2.54
CA TRP A 94 -5.91 15.65 1.36
C TRP A 94 -6.12 16.43 0.06
N ILE A 95 -5.26 16.15 -0.91
CA ILE A 95 -5.26 16.80 -2.23
C ILE A 95 -6.62 16.69 -2.94
N GLY A 96 -7.37 15.60 -2.76
CA GLY A 96 -8.65 15.40 -3.45
C GLY A 96 -9.84 16.19 -2.89
N ASN A 97 -9.73 16.76 -1.68
CA ASN A 97 -10.80 17.55 -1.07
C ASN A 97 -10.85 18.99 -1.57
N ASN A 98 -9.82 19.46 -2.28
CA ASN A 98 -9.79 20.78 -2.87
C ASN A 98 -9.63 20.64 -4.38
N LYS A 99 -10.66 21.05 -5.14
CA LYS A 99 -10.61 21.11 -6.60
C LYS A 99 -9.72 22.27 -7.00
N THR A 100 -8.45 22.02 -7.23
CA THR A 100 -7.51 23.11 -7.51
C THR A 100 -7.02 23.07 -8.94
N GLY A 101 -7.74 23.79 -9.79
CA GLY A 101 -7.22 24.25 -11.08
C GLY A 101 -6.25 25.41 -10.84
N GLY A 102 -5.05 25.33 -11.43
CA GLY A 102 -4.05 26.41 -11.38
C GLY A 102 -3.11 26.43 -10.16
N GLU A 103 -3.20 25.48 -9.23
CA GLU A 103 -2.26 25.40 -8.10
C GLU A 103 -0.92 24.78 -8.49
N LEU A 104 0.18 25.36 -7.99
CA LEU A 104 1.49 24.70 -8.02
C LEU A 104 1.58 23.74 -6.84
N LEU A 105 1.95 22.49 -7.10
CA LEU A 105 2.10 21.47 -6.07
C LEU A 105 3.57 21.19 -5.82
N GLN A 106 3.97 21.19 -4.55
CA GLN A 106 5.28 20.72 -4.14
C GLN A 106 5.19 19.23 -3.78
N VAL A 107 5.92 18.40 -4.51
CA VAL A 107 5.88 16.93 -4.40
C VAL A 107 7.28 16.39 -4.22
N ARG A 108 7.47 15.52 -3.23
CA ARG A 108 8.74 14.83 -2.99
C ARG A 108 8.70 13.43 -3.58
N LEU A 109 9.74 13.02 -4.29
CA LEU A 109 9.88 11.65 -4.76
C LEU A 109 10.19 10.70 -3.61
N THR A 110 9.31 9.71 -3.40
CA THR A 110 9.45 8.69 -2.35
C THR A 110 10.07 7.39 -2.86
N GLU A 111 10.09 7.19 -4.17
CA GLU A 111 10.64 6.01 -4.84
C GLU A 111 11.53 6.44 -6.01
N GLU A 112 12.46 5.58 -6.41
CA GLU A 112 13.20 5.80 -7.67
C GLU A 112 12.26 5.62 -8.87
N PRO A 113 12.35 6.50 -9.89
CA PRO A 113 11.58 6.33 -11.11
C PRO A 113 11.90 5.00 -11.78
N THR A 114 10.84 4.25 -12.08
CA THR A 114 10.93 3.01 -12.84
C THR A 114 10.64 3.31 -14.31
N GLN A 115 11.43 2.75 -15.21
CA GLN A 115 11.21 2.90 -16.65
C GLN A 115 9.93 2.18 -17.07
N THR A 116 9.21 2.79 -17.99
CA THR A 116 7.97 2.27 -18.60
C THR A 116 8.07 2.38 -20.11
N GLN A 117 7.13 1.77 -20.85
CA GLN A 117 7.11 1.84 -22.32
C GLN A 117 7.02 3.26 -22.89
N SER A 118 6.53 4.24 -22.11
CA SER A 118 6.28 5.61 -22.57
C SER A 118 6.99 6.70 -21.77
N GLY A 119 8.08 6.35 -21.07
CA GLY A 119 8.84 7.26 -20.21
C GLY A 119 9.13 6.66 -18.83
N TYR A 120 9.04 7.46 -17.77
CA TYR A 120 9.34 7.04 -16.39
C TYR A 120 8.14 7.23 -15.48
N ARG A 121 7.96 6.32 -14.52
CA ARG A 121 6.93 6.43 -13.47
C ARG A 121 7.58 6.45 -12.10
N ALA A 122 7.18 7.40 -11.26
CA ALA A 122 7.58 7.45 -9.85
C ALA A 122 6.37 7.69 -8.94
N VAL A 123 6.55 7.39 -7.65
CA VAL A 123 5.59 7.72 -6.60
C VAL A 123 6.08 8.94 -5.83
N GLY A 124 5.25 9.97 -5.77
CA GLY A 124 5.50 11.20 -5.04
C GLY A 124 4.56 11.37 -3.85
N GLU A 125 5.03 12.06 -2.83
CA GLU A 125 4.23 12.55 -1.70
C GLU A 125 4.08 14.07 -1.80
N VAL A 126 2.83 14.54 -1.78
CA VAL A 126 2.50 15.97 -1.82
C VAL A 126 2.75 16.57 -0.44
N LEU A 127 3.50 17.68 -0.40
CA LEU A 127 3.82 18.39 0.84
C LEU A 127 3.00 19.68 0.99
N PHE A 128 2.93 20.46 -0.09
CA PHE A 128 2.29 21.78 -0.09
C PHE A 128 1.59 22.04 -1.43
N GLY A 129 0.51 22.81 -1.37
CA GLY A 129 -0.12 23.41 -2.54
C GLY A 129 -0.01 24.93 -2.43
N LEU A 130 0.49 25.55 -3.49
CA LEU A 130 0.57 26.99 -3.63
C LEU A 130 -0.57 27.46 -4.53
N THR A 131 -1.51 28.18 -3.94
CA THR A 131 -2.52 28.98 -4.64
C THR A 131 -1.99 30.41 -4.79
N THR A 132 -2.56 31.22 -5.68
CA THR A 132 -2.14 32.61 -5.94
C THR A 132 -1.98 33.50 -4.70
N ASN A 133 -2.68 33.21 -3.59
CA ASN A 133 -2.60 33.99 -2.36
C ASN A 133 -2.11 33.25 -1.10
N HIS A 134 -2.03 31.92 -1.09
CA HIS A 134 -1.72 31.18 0.14
C HIS A 134 -0.95 29.87 -0.12
N ILE A 135 -0.10 29.50 0.84
CA ILE A 135 0.56 28.19 0.90
C ILE A 135 -0.24 27.35 1.89
N ALA A 136 -0.84 26.26 1.42
CA ALA A 136 -1.54 25.30 2.25
C ALA A 136 -0.73 24.01 2.35
N LYS A 137 -0.63 23.44 3.57
CA LYS A 137 -0.10 22.09 3.74
C LYS A 137 -1.06 21.10 3.09
N ARG A 138 -0.52 20.25 2.23
CA ARG A 138 -1.27 19.20 1.53
C ARG A 138 -0.66 17.85 1.86
N SER A 139 -1.47 16.80 1.81
CA SER A 139 -1.02 15.44 2.03
C SER A 139 -1.65 14.51 1.00
N GLY A 140 -0.90 13.51 0.56
CA GLY A 140 -1.38 12.50 -0.37
C GLY A 140 -0.26 11.92 -1.22
N LYS A 141 -0.42 10.66 -1.61
CA LYS A 141 0.48 10.01 -2.56
C LYS A 141 -0.07 10.16 -3.97
N VAL A 142 0.82 10.41 -4.92
CA VAL A 142 0.46 10.68 -6.32
C VAL A 142 1.41 9.92 -7.25
N PHE A 143 0.90 9.47 -8.39
CA PHE A 143 1.76 8.98 -9.45
C PHE A 143 2.30 10.15 -10.27
N LEU A 144 3.58 10.11 -10.59
CA LEU A 144 4.22 11.05 -11.49
C LEU A 144 4.73 10.26 -12.70
N TYR A 145 4.24 10.63 -13.88
CA TYR A 145 4.65 10.06 -15.16
C TYR A 145 5.46 11.11 -15.90
N PHE A 146 6.76 10.88 -16.08
CA PHE A 146 7.64 11.77 -16.82
C PHE A 146 7.78 11.26 -18.25
N ARG A 147 7.48 12.12 -19.24
CA ARG A 147 7.61 11.82 -20.67
C ARG A 147 8.47 12.89 -21.34
N ASP A 148 9.36 12.44 -22.24
CA ASP A 148 10.24 13.31 -23.04
C ASP A 148 11.07 14.29 -22.20
N VAL A 149 11.61 13.83 -21.06
CA VAL A 149 12.42 14.65 -20.16
C VAL A 149 13.91 14.39 -20.36
N LYS A 150 14.72 15.45 -20.47
CA LYS A 150 16.20 15.35 -20.56
C LYS A 150 16.82 14.83 -19.27
N GLN A 151 16.30 15.25 -18.13
CA GLN A 151 16.80 14.83 -16.82
C GLN A 151 15.66 14.24 -15.98
N VAL A 152 15.79 12.96 -15.67
CA VAL A 152 14.84 12.25 -14.82
C VAL A 152 15.16 12.57 -13.36
N PRO A 153 14.21 13.09 -12.57
CA PRO A 153 14.45 13.37 -11.15
C PRO A 153 14.67 12.08 -10.37
N VAL A 154 15.47 12.13 -9.31
CA VAL A 154 15.84 10.95 -8.53
C VAL A 154 15.09 10.89 -7.19
N TYR A 155 15.15 9.74 -6.52
CA TYR A 155 14.61 9.57 -5.17
C TYR A 155 15.02 10.73 -4.25
N GLY A 156 14.04 11.27 -3.51
CA GLY A 156 14.21 12.37 -2.57
C GLY A 156 14.25 13.76 -3.22
N ASP A 157 14.26 13.90 -4.55
CA ASP A 157 14.11 15.20 -5.18
C ASP A 157 12.73 15.80 -4.87
N VAL A 158 12.71 17.11 -4.64
CA VAL A 158 11.51 17.90 -4.40
C VAL A 158 11.19 18.67 -5.67
N LEU A 159 9.99 18.44 -6.20
CA LEU A 159 9.51 18.96 -7.46
C LEU A 159 8.42 19.99 -7.19
N MET A 160 8.47 21.12 -7.87
CA MET A 160 7.29 21.96 -8.07
C MET A 160 6.65 21.58 -9.39
N ILE A 161 5.37 21.22 -9.34
CA ILE A 161 4.58 20.77 -10.48
C ILE A 161 3.49 21.80 -10.76
N LYS A 162 3.40 22.24 -12.01
CA LYS A 162 2.30 23.08 -12.51
C LYS A 162 1.56 22.30 -13.57
N ASN A 163 0.67 21.41 -13.14
CA ASN A 163 -0.15 20.62 -14.04
C ASN A 163 -1.43 20.16 -13.34
N GLU A 164 -2.47 19.89 -14.10
CA GLU A 164 -3.72 19.37 -13.56
C GLU A 164 -3.59 17.87 -13.21
N PRO A 165 -4.22 17.41 -12.13
CA PRO A 165 -4.22 16.01 -11.77
C PRO A 165 -5.03 15.21 -12.78
N GLY A 166 -4.38 14.29 -13.47
CA GLY A 166 -5.04 13.27 -14.26
C GLY A 166 -5.74 12.23 -13.38
N THR A 167 -6.84 11.68 -13.91
CA THR A 167 -7.54 10.57 -13.25
C THR A 167 -6.88 9.24 -13.57
N ILE A 168 -6.82 8.36 -12.58
CA ILE A 168 -6.33 6.99 -12.77
C ILE A 168 -7.44 6.20 -13.47
N GLN A 169 -7.13 5.64 -14.64
CA GLN A 169 -8.07 4.83 -15.40
C GLN A 169 -8.43 3.57 -14.61
N GLY A 170 -9.73 3.30 -14.54
CA GLY A 170 -10.26 2.09 -13.93
C GLY A 170 -10.23 0.90 -14.87
N LYS A 171 -10.95 -0.13 -14.48
CA LYS A 171 -11.15 -1.35 -15.27
C LYS A 171 -11.84 -1.04 -16.61
N MET A 172 -11.20 -1.37 -17.73
CA MET A 172 -11.77 -1.19 -19.07
C MET A 172 -12.69 -2.34 -19.50
N ASN A 173 -12.46 -3.56 -19.01
CA ASN A 173 -13.24 -4.76 -19.34
C ASN A 173 -13.75 -5.47 -18.07
N PRO A 174 -14.98 -6.01 -18.04
CA PRO A 174 -15.42 -6.93 -17.00
C PRO A 174 -14.41 -8.08 -16.80
N GLY A 175 -14.19 -8.54 -15.56
CA GLY A 175 -13.13 -9.51 -15.25
C GLY A 175 -11.67 -8.99 -15.16
N ALA A 176 -11.27 -7.95 -15.90
CA ALA A 176 -9.91 -7.39 -15.86
C ALA A 176 -9.49 -6.77 -14.50
N PHE A 177 -8.18 -6.59 -14.31
CA PHE A 177 -7.61 -5.94 -13.14
C PHE A 177 -8.05 -4.48 -13.02
N ASP A 178 -8.47 -4.06 -11.82
CA ASP A 178 -8.89 -2.68 -11.55
C ASP A 178 -7.72 -1.88 -10.95
N PHE A 179 -6.94 -1.25 -11.84
CA PHE A 179 -5.77 -0.47 -11.42
C PHE A 179 -6.15 0.74 -10.56
N LYS A 180 -7.32 1.36 -10.79
CA LYS A 180 -7.82 2.46 -9.98
C LYS A 180 -8.10 2.02 -8.54
N LYS A 181 -8.75 0.88 -8.34
CA LYS A 181 -8.96 0.33 -6.98
C LYS A 181 -7.65 -0.05 -6.32
N TYR A 182 -6.75 -0.70 -7.04
CA TYR A 182 -5.42 -1.04 -6.52
C TYR A 182 -4.63 0.20 -6.08
N ALA A 183 -4.62 1.25 -6.90
CA ALA A 183 -3.95 2.51 -6.58
C ALA A 183 -4.60 3.19 -5.35
N ALA A 184 -5.93 3.23 -5.29
CA ALA A 184 -6.67 3.77 -4.15
C ALA A 184 -6.34 3.02 -2.84
N MET A 185 -6.22 1.70 -2.87
CA MET A 185 -5.77 0.90 -1.71
C MET A 185 -4.34 1.23 -1.27
N LYS A 186 -3.50 1.77 -2.16
CA LYS A 186 -2.16 2.29 -1.83
C LYS A 186 -2.18 3.76 -1.41
N GLY A 187 -3.36 4.37 -1.28
CA GLY A 187 -3.55 5.80 -0.97
C GLY A 187 -3.23 6.73 -2.15
N ILE A 188 -3.18 6.21 -3.38
CA ILE A 188 -2.84 6.95 -4.59
C ILE A 188 -4.09 7.12 -5.44
N HIS A 189 -4.55 8.36 -5.58
CA HIS A 189 -5.81 8.67 -6.27
C HIS A 189 -5.63 9.50 -7.54
N PHE A 190 -4.49 10.19 -7.67
CA PHE A 190 -4.20 11.09 -8.77
C PHE A 190 -2.89 10.73 -9.45
N ALA A 191 -2.83 11.03 -10.73
CA ALA A 191 -1.65 10.85 -11.57
C ALA A 191 -1.34 12.14 -12.32
N PHE A 192 -0.09 12.62 -12.26
CA PHE A 192 0.37 13.77 -13.04
C PHE A 192 1.22 13.30 -14.20
N TYR A 193 0.90 13.79 -15.40
CA TYR A 193 1.66 13.52 -16.61
C TYR A 193 2.55 14.72 -16.92
N LEU A 194 3.82 14.61 -16.57
CA LEU A 194 4.81 15.67 -16.61
C LEU A 194 5.64 15.59 -17.88
N ARG A 195 5.83 16.75 -18.52
CA ARG A 195 6.76 17.00 -19.62
C ARG A 195 7.72 18.09 -19.22
N GLU A 196 8.76 18.32 -20.02
CA GLU A 196 9.61 19.51 -19.85
C GLU A 196 8.76 20.79 -19.78
N GLY A 197 9.08 21.68 -18.83
CA GLY A 197 8.33 22.91 -18.58
C GLY A 197 7.17 22.79 -17.58
N ASN A 198 6.65 21.58 -17.32
CA ASN A 198 5.53 21.38 -16.38
C ASN A 198 5.99 21.10 -14.94
N PHE A 199 7.29 20.92 -14.73
CA PHE A 199 7.87 20.74 -13.41
C PHE A 199 9.27 21.34 -13.32
N VAL A 200 9.67 21.67 -12.10
CA VAL A 200 11.03 22.14 -11.76
C VAL A 200 11.50 21.43 -10.50
N VAL A 201 12.73 20.95 -10.50
CA VAL A 201 13.39 20.42 -9.30
C VAL A 201 13.83 21.61 -8.44
N THR A 202 13.30 21.73 -7.23
CA THR A 202 13.54 22.89 -6.33
C THR A 202 14.42 22.55 -5.15
N GLY A 203 14.70 21.27 -4.93
CA GLY A 203 15.61 20.82 -3.87
C GLY A 203 15.64 19.31 -3.78
N SER A 204 16.24 18.80 -2.72
CA SER A 204 16.25 17.37 -2.41
C SER A 204 16.19 17.14 -0.91
N ASP A 205 15.27 16.29 -0.48
CA ASP A 205 15.22 15.73 0.87
C ASP A 205 15.44 14.22 0.77
N LYS A 206 16.71 13.83 0.84
CA LYS A 206 17.17 12.46 0.67
C LYS A 206 17.53 11.88 2.03
N SER A 207 16.85 10.81 2.43
CA SER A 207 17.34 9.99 3.54
C SER A 207 18.70 9.40 3.15
N LYS A 208 19.73 9.66 3.97
CA LYS A 208 21.10 9.17 3.70
C LYS A 208 21.14 7.66 3.52
N PHE A 209 20.40 6.93 4.35
CA PHE A 209 20.34 5.47 4.29
C PHE A 209 19.68 4.96 2.99
N VAL A 210 18.51 5.51 2.64
CA VAL A 210 17.80 5.09 1.42
C VAL A 210 18.58 5.51 0.18
N SER A 211 19.19 6.69 0.18
CA SER A 211 20.07 7.15 -0.90
C SER A 211 21.28 6.24 -1.07
N PHE A 212 21.87 5.73 0.01
CA PHE A 212 22.97 4.77 -0.04
C PHE A 212 22.55 3.44 -0.65
N LEU A 213 21.38 2.90 -0.25
CA LEU A 213 20.83 1.67 -0.81
C LEU A 213 20.57 1.81 -2.32
N ASN A 214 19.94 2.92 -2.71
CA ASN A 214 19.65 3.24 -4.11
C ASN A 214 20.94 3.42 -4.93
N ALA A 215 21.94 4.13 -4.39
CA ALA A 215 23.24 4.26 -5.05
C ALA A 215 23.96 2.92 -5.21
N SER A 216 23.90 2.06 -4.19
CA SER A 216 24.46 0.70 -4.25
C SER A 216 23.76 -0.14 -5.32
N ARG A 217 22.42 -0.08 -5.38
CA ARG A 217 21.62 -0.75 -6.41
C ARG A 217 22.03 -0.31 -7.82
N ARG A 218 22.14 1.01 -8.07
CA ARG A 218 22.57 1.54 -9.37
C ARG A 218 23.97 1.09 -9.76
N LYS A 219 24.91 1.04 -8.81
CA LYS A 219 26.26 0.52 -9.07
C LYS A 219 26.22 -0.95 -9.50
N ILE A 220 25.41 -1.78 -8.84
CA ILE A 220 25.29 -3.20 -9.21
C ILE A 220 24.67 -3.33 -10.62
N LEU A 221 23.65 -2.55 -10.94
CA LEU A 221 23.05 -2.55 -12.28
C LEU A 221 24.07 -2.14 -13.35
N GLN A 222 24.91 -1.13 -13.09
CA GLN A 222 25.99 -0.74 -14.01
C GLN A 222 27.05 -1.84 -14.19
N ILE A 223 27.34 -2.62 -13.14
CA ILE A 223 28.21 -3.80 -13.25
C ILE A 223 27.56 -4.84 -14.16
N PHE A 224 26.27 -5.14 -13.98
CA PHE A 224 25.58 -6.08 -14.87
C PHE A 224 25.53 -5.58 -16.31
N GLU A 225 25.28 -4.30 -16.54
CA GLU A 225 25.30 -3.70 -17.87
C GLU A 225 26.67 -3.84 -18.55
N LYS A 226 27.76 -3.67 -17.77
CA LYS A 226 29.13 -3.79 -18.27
C LYS A 226 29.55 -5.22 -18.59
N PHE A 227 29.15 -6.20 -17.78
CA PHE A 227 29.64 -7.58 -17.89
C PHE A 227 28.64 -8.54 -18.55
N ILE A 228 27.36 -8.18 -18.65
CA ILE A 228 26.30 -8.97 -19.27
C ILE A 228 25.70 -8.14 -20.41
N PRO A 229 26.20 -8.31 -21.65
CA PRO A 229 25.76 -7.51 -22.79
C PRO A 229 24.32 -7.85 -23.22
N GLU A 230 23.91 -9.11 -23.04
CA GLU A 230 22.59 -9.60 -23.42
C GLU A 230 21.52 -9.14 -22.42
N GLN A 231 20.51 -8.42 -22.91
CA GLN A 231 19.48 -7.78 -22.09
C GLN A 231 18.63 -8.79 -21.31
N GLU A 232 18.25 -9.90 -21.93
CA GLU A 232 17.43 -10.93 -21.31
C GLU A 232 18.14 -11.57 -20.12
N VAL A 233 19.39 -12.01 -20.32
CA VAL A 233 20.23 -12.60 -19.29
C VAL A 233 20.53 -11.60 -18.18
N ARG A 234 20.78 -10.33 -18.53
CA ARG A 234 20.99 -9.25 -17.57
C ARG A 234 19.77 -9.02 -16.70
N GLY A 235 18.58 -8.96 -17.29
CA GLY A 235 17.32 -8.80 -16.57
C GLY A 235 17.09 -9.95 -15.59
N ILE A 236 17.31 -11.20 -16.02
CA ILE A 236 17.19 -12.38 -15.15
C ILE A 236 18.21 -12.33 -14.01
N ALA A 237 19.48 -12.04 -14.29
CA ALA A 237 20.53 -11.93 -13.28
C ALA A 237 20.19 -10.85 -12.24
N ALA A 238 19.71 -9.69 -12.70
CA ALA A 238 19.28 -8.59 -11.83
C ALA A 238 18.09 -8.97 -10.96
N ALA A 239 17.12 -9.72 -11.50
CA ALA A 239 15.97 -10.20 -10.76
C ALA A 239 16.35 -11.24 -9.68
N LEU A 240 17.24 -12.17 -10.00
CA LEU A 240 17.65 -13.24 -9.09
C LEU A 240 18.57 -12.75 -7.97
N LEU A 241 19.57 -11.93 -8.32
CA LEU A 241 20.63 -11.53 -7.39
C LEU A 241 20.20 -10.38 -6.47
N ILE A 242 19.51 -9.38 -7.00
CA ILE A 242 19.15 -8.15 -6.27
C ILE A 242 17.65 -7.83 -6.29
N GLY A 243 16.81 -8.72 -6.83
CA GLY A 243 15.35 -8.52 -6.88
C GLY A 243 14.91 -7.41 -7.82
N TYR A 244 15.75 -6.99 -8.78
CA TYR A 244 15.40 -5.94 -9.74
C TYR A 244 14.66 -6.51 -10.95
N ARG A 245 13.39 -6.14 -11.13
CA ARG A 245 12.52 -6.71 -12.18
C ARG A 245 12.14 -5.74 -13.29
N ALA A 246 12.61 -4.49 -13.25
CA ALA A 246 12.16 -3.50 -14.22
C ALA A 246 12.66 -3.80 -15.65
N ASP A 247 13.82 -4.46 -15.75
CA ASP A 247 14.44 -4.85 -17.03
C ASP A 247 13.98 -6.23 -17.53
N LEU A 248 13.06 -6.90 -16.82
CA LEU A 248 12.58 -8.21 -17.24
C LEU A 248 11.49 -8.04 -18.31
N GLU A 249 11.73 -8.56 -19.50
CA GLU A 249 10.75 -8.48 -20.57
C GLU A 249 9.53 -9.37 -20.27
N LYS A 250 8.33 -8.89 -20.65
CA LYS A 250 7.09 -9.63 -20.42
C LYS A 250 7.02 -11.00 -21.13
N PRO A 251 7.50 -11.16 -22.39
CA PRO A 251 7.50 -12.46 -23.05
C PRO A 251 8.35 -13.47 -22.28
N LEU A 252 9.55 -13.05 -21.87
CA LEU A 252 10.44 -13.86 -21.05
C LEU A 252 9.78 -14.27 -19.73
N LEU A 253 9.14 -13.33 -19.01
CA LEU A 253 8.40 -13.66 -17.79
C LEU A 253 7.30 -14.71 -18.04
N GLN A 254 6.63 -14.63 -19.19
CA GLN A 254 5.57 -15.57 -19.58
C GLN A 254 6.15 -16.97 -19.83
N GLU A 255 7.27 -17.08 -20.56
CA GLU A 255 7.95 -18.36 -20.80
C GLU A 255 8.38 -19.04 -19.48
N TYR A 256 8.94 -18.28 -18.54
CA TYR A 256 9.27 -18.80 -17.21
C TYR A 256 8.03 -19.18 -16.37
N SER A 257 6.90 -18.50 -16.60
CA SER A 257 5.63 -18.85 -15.97
C SER A 257 5.06 -20.14 -16.55
N ASP A 258 5.10 -20.31 -17.86
CA ASP A 258 4.62 -21.49 -18.56
C ASP A 258 5.49 -22.72 -18.22
N ALA A 259 6.80 -22.51 -18.02
CA ALA A 259 7.71 -23.53 -17.48
C ALA A 259 7.53 -23.81 -15.97
N GLY A 260 6.68 -23.05 -15.26
CA GLY A 260 6.40 -23.22 -13.82
C GLY A 260 7.49 -22.70 -12.88
N VAL A 261 8.53 -22.02 -13.37
CA VAL A 261 9.71 -21.59 -12.59
C VAL A 261 9.64 -20.12 -12.17
N VAL A 262 8.60 -19.37 -12.57
CA VAL A 262 8.43 -17.95 -12.23
C VAL A 262 8.51 -17.65 -10.73
N HIS A 263 8.14 -18.61 -9.87
CA HIS A 263 8.21 -18.45 -8.41
C HIS A 263 9.65 -18.25 -7.90
N VAL A 264 10.66 -18.80 -8.59
CA VAL A 264 12.10 -18.62 -8.29
C VAL A 264 12.55 -17.20 -8.63
N ILE A 265 11.97 -16.60 -9.67
CA ILE A 265 12.20 -15.19 -10.03
C ILE A 265 11.39 -14.25 -9.11
N ALA A 266 10.21 -14.70 -8.69
CA ALA A 266 9.26 -13.94 -7.87
C ALA A 266 9.66 -13.85 -6.38
N ILE A 267 10.57 -14.69 -5.92
CA ILE A 267 11.14 -14.64 -4.58
C ILE A 267 12.65 -14.59 -4.79
N SER A 268 13.29 -13.42 -4.62
CA SER A 268 14.74 -13.36 -4.77
C SER A 268 15.37 -14.38 -3.82
N GLY A 269 16.13 -15.34 -4.33
CA GLY A 269 16.70 -16.44 -3.53
C GLY A 269 17.52 -15.94 -2.33
N LEU A 270 18.10 -14.73 -2.45
CA LEU A 270 18.79 -14.05 -1.36
C LEU A 270 17.88 -13.74 -0.16
N HIS A 271 16.61 -13.35 -0.37
CA HIS A 271 15.69 -13.10 0.74
C HIS A 271 15.40 -14.39 1.52
N LEU A 272 15.24 -15.53 0.83
CA LEU A 272 15.05 -16.81 1.48
C LEU A 272 16.31 -17.28 2.22
N GLY A 273 17.49 -17.05 1.63
CA GLY A 273 18.78 -17.27 2.29
C GLY A 273 18.98 -16.38 3.53
N LEU A 274 18.61 -15.10 3.47
CA LEU A 274 18.69 -14.18 4.60
C LEU A 274 17.74 -14.60 5.72
N ILE A 275 16.50 -14.98 5.37
CA ILE A 275 15.54 -15.53 6.35
C ILE A 275 16.13 -16.79 6.99
N TYR A 276 16.68 -17.72 6.20
CA TYR A 276 17.34 -18.91 6.72
C TYR A 276 18.49 -18.58 7.68
N VAL A 277 19.38 -17.65 7.32
CA VAL A 277 20.50 -17.22 8.17
C VAL A 277 20.00 -16.57 9.46
N VAL A 278 18.99 -15.70 9.39
CA VAL A 278 18.38 -15.06 10.58
C VAL A 278 17.73 -16.10 11.47
N LEU A 279 16.98 -17.05 10.91
CA LEU A 279 16.37 -18.14 11.67
C LEU A 279 17.46 -19.00 12.33
N VAL A 280 18.48 -19.43 11.60
CA VAL A 280 19.61 -20.18 12.17
C VAL A 280 20.31 -19.38 13.27
N TRP A 281 20.50 -18.07 13.09
CA TRP A 281 21.11 -17.21 14.10
C TRP A 281 20.26 -17.07 15.37
N ILE A 282 18.93 -16.95 15.24
CA ILE A 282 18.00 -16.90 16.37
C ILE A 282 17.93 -18.26 17.07
N PHE A 283 17.73 -19.35 16.31
CA PHE A 283 17.55 -20.70 16.87
C PHE A 283 18.85 -21.33 17.37
N SER A 284 20.02 -20.94 16.84
CA SER A 284 21.31 -21.39 17.41
C SER A 284 21.59 -20.79 18.79
N LYS A 285 20.98 -19.65 19.15
CA LYS A 285 21.07 -19.07 20.50
C LYS A 285 20.04 -19.64 21.48
N ILE A 286 18.95 -20.22 20.98
CA ILE A 286 17.94 -20.88 21.82
C ILE A 286 18.36 -22.35 21.90
N ARG A 287 19.27 -22.62 22.84
CA ARG A 287 19.70 -23.97 23.16
C ARG A 287 18.55 -24.67 23.91
N PHE A 288 17.84 -25.56 23.23
CA PHE A 288 17.09 -26.63 23.89
C PHE A 288 18.04 -27.76 24.27
#